data_AF-A0A0Q8MQ78-F1
#
_entry.id   AF-A0A0Q8MQ78-F1
#
_cell.length_a   1.000
_cell.length_b   1.000
_cell.length_c   1.000
_cell.angle_alpha   90.00
_cell.angle_beta   90.00
_cell.angle_gamma   90.00
#
_symmetry.space_group_name_H-M   'P 1'
#
loop_
_entity.id
_entity.type
_entity.pdbx_description
1 polymer ?
#
loop_
_entity_poly.entity_id
_entity_poly.type
_entity_poly.pdbx_seq_one_letter_code
_entity_poly.pdbx_strand_id
1 'polypeptide(L)'
;MPTHLTKLLTTAWRSPSRSDVFDAAGVLGVLAIVASLPLMGIYATWSDRRAMRTAWNIPGPSCPVVAAPIPSPSERRPLTVFHYGDISFSRKFGHVSCVAPREGGFFQRTTYRVCQFTAPALIGVTTAERTVFYAPGVGRRATVAVRGDTPSCVLGGWFEG
;
A
#
# COMPACT_ATOMS: atom_id res chain seq x y z
N MET A 1 -23.35 56.56 -54.96
CA MET A 1 -22.28 55.61 -55.33
C MET A 1 -22.03 54.69 -54.14
N PRO A 2 -22.58 53.46 -54.12
CA PRO A 2 -22.41 52.53 -53.00
C PRO A 2 -21.38 51.43 -53.31
N THR A 3 -21.24 50.48 -52.37
CA THR A 3 -20.70 49.11 -52.51
C THR A 3 -19.18 48.85 -52.42
N HIS A 4 -18.65 48.89 -51.19
CA HIS A 4 -17.47 48.10 -50.78
C HIS A 4 -17.74 47.44 -49.42
N LEU A 5 -18.59 46.41 -49.35
CA LEU A 5 -18.85 45.74 -48.06
C LEU A 5 -19.46 44.33 -48.21
N THR A 6 -18.84 43.43 -48.99
CA THR A 6 -19.34 42.03 -49.04
C THR A 6 -18.29 41.03 -49.57
N LYS A 7 -17.14 40.86 -48.90
CA LYS A 7 -16.18 39.80 -49.26
C LYS A 7 -15.45 39.20 -48.06
N LEU A 8 -16.14 38.99 -46.95
CA LEU A 8 -15.62 38.22 -45.82
C LEU A 8 -16.82 37.48 -45.24
N LEU A 9 -17.08 36.25 -45.68
CA LEU A 9 -17.89 35.21 -45.01
C LEU A 9 -18.26 34.11 -46.02
N THR A 10 -17.25 33.50 -46.65
CA THR A 10 -17.41 32.19 -47.29
C THR A 10 -16.21 31.34 -46.95
N THR A 11 -16.01 31.08 -45.66
CA THR A 11 -15.37 29.83 -45.23
C THR A 11 -16.30 28.71 -45.66
N ALA A 12 -16.10 28.24 -46.89
CA ALA A 12 -16.79 27.09 -47.45
C ALA A 12 -16.55 25.90 -46.50
N TRP A 13 -17.62 25.44 -45.87
CA TRP A 13 -17.63 24.17 -45.15
C TRP A 13 -17.39 23.06 -46.19
N ARG A 14 -16.12 22.67 -46.36
CA ARG A 14 -15.74 21.52 -47.17
C ARG A 14 -16.18 20.27 -46.41
N SER A 15 -17.15 19.54 -46.96
CA SER A 15 -17.51 18.22 -46.45
C SER A 15 -16.28 17.31 -46.50
N PRO A 16 -15.89 16.64 -45.39
CA PRO A 16 -14.72 15.78 -45.38
C PRO A 16 -14.88 14.68 -46.43
N SER A 17 -13.83 14.46 -47.22
CA SER A 17 -13.81 13.39 -48.21
C SER A 17 -13.65 12.04 -47.51
N ARG A 18 -14.06 10.94 -48.17
CA ARG A 18 -13.92 9.59 -47.60
C ARG A 18 -12.48 9.27 -47.17
N SER A 19 -11.47 9.76 -47.90
CA SER A 19 -10.05 9.60 -47.54
C SER A 19 -9.67 10.37 -46.28
N ASP A 20 -10.18 11.60 -46.09
CA ASP A 20 -9.91 12.38 -44.87
C ASP A 20 -10.45 11.66 -43.62
N VAL A 21 -11.57 10.95 -43.75
CA VAL A 21 -12.16 10.15 -42.67
C VAL A 21 -11.30 8.92 -42.34
N PHE A 22 -10.75 8.23 -43.35
CA PHE A 22 -9.87 7.08 -43.12
C PHE A 22 -8.53 7.50 -42.50
N ASP A 23 -7.94 8.61 -42.94
CA ASP A 23 -6.71 9.16 -42.35
C ASP A 23 -6.94 9.59 -40.90
N ALA A 24 -8.03 10.29 -40.62
CA ALA A 24 -8.40 10.67 -39.26
C ALA A 24 -8.65 9.45 -38.36
N ALA A 25 -9.32 8.41 -38.86
CA ALA A 25 -9.56 7.17 -38.11
C ALA A 25 -8.25 6.42 -37.82
N GLY A 26 -7.32 6.37 -38.77
CA GLY A 26 -6.00 5.76 -38.58
C GLY A 26 -5.18 6.47 -37.50
N VAL A 27 -5.13 7.80 -37.55
CA VAL A 27 -4.44 8.62 -36.55
C VAL A 27 -5.06 8.44 -35.16
N LEU A 28 -6.40 8.46 -35.05
CA LEU A 28 -7.09 8.21 -33.78
C LEU A 28 -6.82 6.80 -33.25
N GLY A 29 -6.75 5.80 -34.13
CA GLY A 29 -6.41 4.42 -33.75
C GLY A 29 -5.00 4.31 -33.17
N VAL A 30 -4.01 4.92 -33.82
CA VAL A 30 -2.62 4.95 -33.31
C VAL A 30 -2.55 5.71 -31.98
N LEU A 31 -3.21 6.86 -31.86
CA LEU A 31 -3.26 7.61 -30.60
C LEU A 31 -3.91 6.81 -29.47
N ALA A 32 -4.97 6.05 -29.74
CA ALA A 32 -5.60 5.19 -28.75
C ALA A 32 -4.66 4.06 -28.28
N ILE A 33 -3.91 3.45 -29.20
CA ILE A 33 -2.91 2.42 -28.85
C ILE A 33 -1.81 3.03 -27.97
N VAL A 34 -1.26 4.18 -28.37
CA VAL A 34 -0.21 4.87 -27.61
C VAL A 34 -0.71 5.29 -26.22
N ALA A 35 -1.95 5.79 -26.12
CA ALA A 35 -2.57 6.17 -24.85
C ALA A 35 -2.87 4.97 -23.93
N SER A 36 -3.07 3.77 -24.49
CA SER A 36 -3.36 2.57 -23.71
C SER A 36 -2.16 2.09 -22.87
N LEU A 37 -0.94 2.32 -23.33
CA LEU A 37 0.30 1.89 -22.65
C LEU A 37 0.45 2.51 -21.24
N PRO A 38 0.43 3.84 -21.05
CA PRO A 38 0.51 4.42 -19.71
C PRO A 38 -0.70 4.07 -18.84
N LEU A 39 -1.90 3.95 -19.42
CA LEU A 39 -3.11 3.55 -18.68
C LEU A 39 -2.97 2.14 -18.10
N MET A 40 -2.42 1.20 -18.87
CA MET A 40 -2.19 -0.16 -18.41
C MET A 40 -1.17 -0.21 -17.26
N GLY A 41 -0.10 0.59 -17.33
CA GLY A 41 0.87 0.71 -16.24
C GLY A 41 0.26 1.31 -14.96
N ILE A 42 -0.58 2.32 -15.08
CA ILE A 42 -1.32 2.91 -13.94
C ILE A 42 -2.25 1.86 -13.33
N TYR A 43 -2.99 1.13 -14.16
CA TYR A 43 -3.91 0.10 -13.70
C TYR A 43 -3.19 -1.03 -12.96
N ALA A 44 -2.13 -1.59 -13.54
CA ALA A 44 -1.35 -2.66 -12.93
C ALA A 44 -0.76 -2.24 -11.57
N THR A 45 -0.17 -1.04 -11.50
CA THR A 45 0.38 -0.54 -10.23
C THR A 45 -0.70 -0.27 -9.18
N TRP A 46 -1.89 0.15 -9.60
CA TRP A 46 -3.02 0.35 -8.70
C TRP A 46 -3.57 -0.99 -8.19
N SER A 47 -3.73 -1.99 -9.06
CA SER A 47 -4.24 -3.31 -8.68
C SER A 47 -3.30 -4.01 -7.69
N ASP A 48 -1.99 -3.94 -7.92
CA ASP A 48 -1.00 -4.56 -7.04
C ASP A 48 -1.00 -3.91 -5.65
N ARG A 49 -1.07 -2.56 -5.59
CA ARG A 49 -1.16 -1.84 -4.31
C ARG A 49 -2.45 -2.18 -3.57
N ARG A 50 -3.56 -2.32 -4.30
CA ARG A 50 -4.85 -2.71 -3.71
C ARG A 50 -4.76 -4.14 -3.16
N ALA A 51 -4.24 -5.08 -3.94
CA ALA A 51 -4.08 -6.48 -3.55
C ALA A 51 -3.18 -6.63 -2.31
N MET A 52 -2.05 -5.91 -2.26
CA MET A 52 -1.17 -5.91 -1.09
C MET A 52 -1.87 -5.37 0.16
N ARG A 53 -2.59 -4.24 0.05
CA ARG A 53 -3.34 -3.71 1.19
C ARG A 53 -4.38 -4.69 1.72
N THR A 54 -5.11 -5.35 0.83
CA THR A 54 -6.13 -6.32 1.23
C THR A 54 -5.51 -7.58 1.84
N ALA A 55 -4.42 -8.09 1.26
CA ALA A 55 -3.74 -9.30 1.73
C ALA A 55 -3.08 -9.12 3.11
N TRP A 56 -2.67 -7.89 3.44
CA TRP A 56 -2.03 -7.56 4.70
C TRP A 56 -2.96 -6.86 5.70
N ASN A 57 -4.24 -6.69 5.34
CA ASN A 57 -5.26 -6.29 6.29
C ASN A 57 -5.84 -7.52 6.98
N ILE A 58 -5.15 -7.98 8.02
CA ILE A 58 -5.53 -9.19 8.76
C ILE A 58 -6.64 -8.85 9.76
N PRO A 59 -7.85 -9.39 9.60
CA PRO A 59 -8.90 -9.25 10.61
C PRO A 59 -8.59 -10.16 11.80
N GLY A 60 -8.89 -9.70 13.01
CA GLY A 60 -8.73 -10.52 14.21
C GLY A 60 -8.96 -9.71 15.49
N PRO A 61 -9.13 -10.40 16.63
CA PRO A 61 -9.24 -9.73 17.92
C PRO A 61 -7.91 -9.05 18.28
N SER A 62 -7.99 -7.91 18.97
CA SER A 62 -6.81 -7.18 19.43
C SER A 62 -5.96 -8.02 20.39
N CYS A 63 -4.64 -7.97 20.26
CA CYS A 63 -3.75 -8.66 21.19
C CYS A 63 -3.84 -8.04 22.59
N PRO A 64 -3.70 -8.84 23.66
CA PRO A 64 -3.54 -8.31 25.01
C PRO A 64 -2.29 -7.41 25.09
N VAL A 65 -2.46 -6.21 25.65
CA VAL A 65 -1.35 -5.31 25.96
C VAL A 65 -0.86 -5.62 27.36
N VAL A 66 0.44 -5.74 27.54
CA VAL A 66 1.06 -5.99 28.85
C VAL A 66 1.96 -4.83 29.23
N ALA A 67 2.03 -4.54 30.53
CA ALA A 67 3.09 -3.70 31.07
C ALA A 67 4.45 -4.32 30.71
N ALA A 68 5.48 -3.48 30.54
CA ALA A 68 6.79 -3.89 30.05
C ALA A 68 7.24 -5.24 30.66
N PRO A 69 7.79 -6.16 29.84
CA PRO A 69 8.18 -7.47 30.34
C PRO A 69 9.18 -7.30 31.47
N ILE A 70 8.76 -7.63 32.69
CA ILE A 70 9.69 -7.76 33.80
C ILE A 70 10.60 -8.92 33.42
N PRO A 71 11.92 -8.71 33.28
CA PRO A 71 12.84 -9.81 32.99
C PRO A 71 12.75 -10.79 34.16
N SER A 72 12.02 -11.89 33.96
CA SER A 72 11.99 -12.95 34.96
C SER A 72 13.37 -13.61 34.95
N PRO A 73 14.04 -13.76 36.10
CA PRO A 73 15.34 -14.44 36.18
C PRO A 73 15.28 -15.90 35.71
N SER A 74 14.09 -16.49 35.58
CA SER A 74 13.88 -17.83 35.00
C SER A 74 13.80 -17.84 33.47
N GLU A 75 13.60 -16.71 32.81
CA GLU A 75 13.45 -16.64 31.36
C GLU A 75 14.80 -16.40 30.66
N ARG A 76 15.59 -17.47 30.53
CA ARG A 76 16.95 -17.44 29.96
C ARG A 76 17.07 -16.98 28.50
N ARG A 77 15.97 -16.85 27.76
CA ARG A 77 16.03 -16.45 26.34
C ARG A 77 15.87 -14.94 26.19
N PRO A 78 16.90 -14.22 25.70
CA PRO A 78 16.80 -12.78 25.47
C PRO A 78 15.79 -12.46 24.35
N LEU A 79 15.18 -11.28 24.43
CA LEU A 79 14.35 -10.77 23.34
C LEU A 79 15.23 -10.51 22.12
N THR A 80 14.86 -11.07 20.98
CA THR A 80 15.46 -10.74 19.69
C THR A 80 14.88 -9.42 19.21
N VAL A 81 15.73 -8.40 19.10
CA VAL A 81 15.38 -7.09 18.56
C VAL A 81 15.81 -7.01 17.10
N PHE A 82 14.97 -6.43 16.25
CA PHE A 82 15.29 -6.11 14.87
C PHE A 82 14.62 -4.79 14.49
N HIS A 83 15.21 -4.09 13.52
CA HIS A 83 14.73 -2.80 13.05
C HIS A 83 14.08 -2.95 11.68
N TYR A 84 12.96 -2.24 11.46
CA TYR A 84 12.28 -2.19 10.17
C TYR A 84 11.94 -0.74 9.82
N GLY A 85 12.85 -0.08 9.12
CA GLY A 85 12.87 1.38 9.00
C GLY A 85 13.14 2.01 10.36
N ASP A 86 12.30 2.97 10.76
CA ASP A 86 12.46 3.75 12.00
C ASP A 86 11.80 3.08 13.22
N ILE A 87 11.23 1.89 13.06
CA ILE A 87 10.53 1.15 14.11
C ILE A 87 11.39 -0.02 14.56
N SER A 88 11.54 -0.16 15.87
CA SER A 88 12.21 -1.31 16.47
C SER A 88 11.18 -2.32 16.96
N PHE A 89 11.31 -3.56 16.50
CA PHE A 89 10.47 -4.67 16.93
C PHE A 89 11.31 -5.61 17.78
N SER A 90 10.71 -6.14 18.83
CA SER A 90 11.31 -7.17 19.67
C SER A 90 10.38 -8.35 19.78
N ARG A 91 10.94 -9.56 19.76
CA ARG A 91 10.19 -10.81 19.88
C ARG A 91 10.95 -11.82 20.70
N LYS A 92 10.22 -12.79 21.27
CA LYS A 92 10.85 -13.89 22.01
C LYS A 92 11.00 -15.19 21.20
N PHE A 93 10.02 -15.48 20.35
CA PHE A 93 9.94 -16.71 19.55
C PHE A 93 9.32 -16.45 18.18
N GLY A 94 9.40 -17.46 17.31
CA GLY A 94 8.80 -17.46 15.98
C GLY A 94 9.61 -16.71 14.93
N HIS A 95 9.16 -16.85 13.69
CA HIS A 95 9.66 -16.12 12.54
C HIS A 95 8.84 -14.84 12.33
N VAL A 96 9.36 -13.93 11.51
CA VAL A 96 8.71 -12.66 11.19
C VAL A 96 8.85 -12.40 9.71
N SER A 97 7.78 -11.93 9.11
CA SER A 97 7.77 -11.39 7.75
C SER A 97 7.14 -10.01 7.78
N CYS A 98 7.87 -9.02 7.28
CA CYS A 98 7.45 -7.62 7.31
C CYS A 98 7.34 -7.06 5.90
N VAL A 99 6.33 -6.22 5.68
CA VAL A 99 6.17 -5.42 4.46
C VAL A 99 5.73 -4.00 4.81
N ALA A 100 5.88 -3.08 3.85
CA ALA A 100 5.44 -1.70 3.99
C ALA A 100 4.46 -1.31 2.87
N PRO A 101 3.17 -1.72 2.95
CA PRO A 101 2.20 -1.39 1.92
C PRO A 101 1.94 0.12 1.90
N ARG A 102 1.66 0.66 0.72
CA ARG A 102 1.25 2.06 0.57
C ARG A 102 -0.15 2.26 1.12
N GLU A 103 -0.31 3.22 2.01
CA GLU A 103 -1.58 3.71 2.51
C GLU A 103 -2.14 4.77 1.53
N GLY A 104 -3.45 4.73 1.27
CA GLY A 104 -4.12 5.82 0.56
C GLY A 104 -4.23 5.75 -0.97
N GLY A 105 -4.66 6.86 -1.56
CA GLY A 105 -4.93 7.02 -3.00
C GLY A 105 -3.68 7.14 -3.88
N PHE A 106 -3.85 7.27 -5.20
CA PHE A 106 -2.74 7.31 -6.16
C PHE A 106 -1.69 8.39 -5.87
N PHE A 107 -2.11 9.52 -5.29
CA PHE A 107 -1.24 10.67 -4.94
C PHE A 107 -0.64 10.62 -3.54
N GLN A 108 -1.15 9.76 -2.65
CA GLN A 108 -0.63 9.66 -1.28
C GLN A 108 0.57 8.71 -1.26
N ARG A 109 1.67 9.17 -0.65
CA ARG A 109 2.93 8.41 -0.54
C ARG A 109 3.16 7.79 0.83
N THR A 110 2.18 7.88 1.72
CA THR A 110 2.26 7.31 3.07
C THR A 110 2.35 5.78 2.97
N THR A 111 3.23 5.17 3.74
CA THR A 111 3.30 3.72 3.90
C THR A 111 3.04 3.39 5.36
N TYR A 112 2.37 2.26 5.60
CA TYR A 112 2.29 1.68 6.94
C TYR A 112 3.15 0.43 6.97
N ARG A 113 3.71 0.11 8.14
CA ARG A 113 4.58 -1.05 8.32
C ARG A 113 3.78 -2.15 8.98
N VAL A 114 3.82 -3.35 8.44
CA VAL A 114 3.10 -4.50 8.99
C VAL A 114 4.00 -5.72 9.02
N CYS A 115 4.03 -6.38 10.17
CA CYS A 115 4.82 -7.57 10.41
C CYS A 115 3.92 -8.70 10.91
N GLN A 116 4.02 -9.87 10.27
CA GLN A 116 3.37 -11.10 10.71
C GLN A 116 4.37 -11.97 11.45
N PHE A 117 3.92 -12.54 12.56
CA PHE A 117 4.72 -13.37 13.45
C PHE A 117 4.05 -14.74 13.61
N THR A 118 4.85 -15.81 13.55
CA THR A 118 4.32 -17.18 13.53
C THR A 118 3.88 -17.67 14.91
N ALA A 119 4.71 -17.45 15.94
CA ALA A 119 4.44 -17.86 17.31
C ALA A 119 5.14 -16.95 18.34
N PRO A 120 4.92 -15.62 18.30
CA PRO A 120 5.52 -14.72 19.26
C PRO A 120 4.90 -14.93 20.65
N ALA A 121 5.68 -15.38 21.63
CA ALA A 121 5.18 -15.36 23.02
C ALA A 121 4.96 -13.91 23.51
N LEU A 122 5.82 -13.00 23.06
CA LEU A 122 5.81 -11.59 23.39
C LEU A 122 6.31 -10.79 22.17
N ILE A 123 5.70 -9.63 21.93
CA ILE A 123 6.12 -8.66 20.92
C ILE A 123 6.26 -7.30 21.58
N GLY A 124 7.43 -6.66 21.49
CA GLY A 124 7.58 -5.25 21.81
C GLY A 124 7.69 -4.43 20.54
N VAL A 125 7.04 -3.28 20.51
CA VAL A 125 7.06 -2.34 19.39
C VAL A 125 7.47 -0.99 19.92
N THR A 126 8.61 -0.51 19.46
CA THR A 126 9.15 0.81 19.82
C THR A 126 9.11 1.70 18.60
N THR A 127 8.31 2.76 18.72
CA THR A 127 8.17 3.87 17.76
C THR A 127 8.88 5.11 18.33
N ALA A 128 8.89 6.22 17.58
CA ALA A 128 9.46 7.48 18.07
C ALA A 128 8.71 8.02 19.31
N GLU A 129 7.38 7.84 19.35
CA GLU A 129 6.54 8.36 20.45
C GLU A 129 6.42 7.40 21.63
N ARG A 130 6.33 6.08 21.36
CA ARG A 130 5.98 5.11 22.40
C ARG A 130 6.57 3.72 22.19
N THR A 131 6.75 3.03 23.32
CA THR A 131 6.99 1.58 23.35
C THR A 131 5.76 0.87 23.90
N VAL A 132 5.28 -0.15 23.18
CA VAL A 132 4.14 -0.98 23.59
C VAL A 132 4.53 -2.45 23.53
N PHE A 133 4.08 -3.23 24.51
CA PHE A 133 4.30 -4.67 24.54
C PHE A 133 2.96 -5.41 24.40
N TYR A 134 2.93 -6.39 23.51
CA TYR A 134 1.80 -7.27 23.27
C TYR A 134 2.16 -8.70 23.67
N ALA A 135 1.24 -9.37 24.35
CA ALA A 135 1.35 -10.77 24.71
C ALA A 135 0.28 -11.59 23.98
N PRO A 136 0.46 -11.88 22.67
CA PRO A 136 -0.51 -12.65 21.92
C PRO A 136 -0.58 -14.12 22.36
N GLY A 137 0.41 -14.61 23.11
CA GLY A 137 0.43 -15.96 23.66
C GLY A 137 1.29 -16.94 22.84
N VAL A 138 1.86 -17.92 23.54
CA VAL A 138 2.76 -18.91 22.94
C VAL A 138 2.04 -19.71 21.85
N GLY A 139 2.69 -19.91 20.70
CA GLY A 139 2.14 -20.72 19.60
C GLY A 139 1.05 -20.03 18.77
N ARG A 140 0.68 -18.78 19.10
CA ARG A 140 -0.37 -18.05 18.40
C ARG A 140 0.21 -17.08 17.39
N ARG A 141 -0.29 -17.11 16.15
CA ARG A 141 0.07 -16.12 15.14
C ARG A 141 -0.45 -14.74 15.53
N ALA A 142 0.36 -13.73 15.25
CA ALA A 142 -0.03 -12.34 15.48
C ALA A 142 0.49 -11.45 14.37
N THR A 143 -0.28 -10.43 14.03
CA THR A 143 0.07 -9.42 13.06
C THR A 143 0.12 -8.08 13.76
N VAL A 144 1.24 -7.37 13.62
CA VAL A 144 1.39 -6.01 14.13
C VAL A 144 1.45 -5.06 12.96
N ALA A 145 0.55 -4.08 12.94
CA ALA A 145 0.56 -3.00 11.98
C ALA A 145 0.81 -1.67 12.70
N VAL A 146 1.74 -0.88 12.16
CA VAL A 146 2.05 0.46 12.65
C VAL A 146 1.71 1.46 11.55
N ARG A 147 0.71 2.30 11.83
CA ARG A 147 0.25 3.39 10.96
C ARG A 147 0.68 4.70 11.58
N GLY A 148 1.58 5.43 10.92
CA GLY A 148 2.31 6.54 11.56
C GLY A 148 3.06 6.03 12.78
N ASP A 149 2.75 6.59 13.95
CA ASP A 149 3.33 6.21 15.26
C ASP A 149 2.38 5.38 16.13
N THR A 150 1.25 4.92 15.57
CA THR A 150 0.27 4.11 16.30
C THR A 150 0.41 2.62 15.97
N PRO A 151 1.09 1.82 16.83
CA PRO A 151 1.07 0.37 16.74
C PRO A 151 -0.30 -0.21 17.10
N SER A 152 -0.71 -1.21 16.34
CA SER A 152 -1.89 -2.05 16.54
C SER A 152 -1.49 -3.51 16.37
N CYS A 153 -2.02 -4.40 17.21
CA CYS A 153 -1.75 -5.82 17.15
C CYS A 153 -3.07 -6.59 17.07
N VAL A 154 -3.14 -7.52 16.13
CA VAL A 154 -4.25 -8.45 15.97
C VAL A 154 -3.75 -9.88 16.05
N LEU A 155 -4.59 -10.74 16.61
CA LEU A 155 -4.35 -12.16 16.70
C LEU A 155 -4.78 -12.82 15.40
N GLY A 156 -3.82 -13.39 14.68
CA GLY A 156 -4.01 -13.91 13.33
C GLY A 156 -2.83 -13.62 12.42
N GLY A 157 -2.90 -14.21 11.23
CA GLY A 157 -1.85 -14.15 10.22
C GLY A 157 -1.83 -15.44 9.42
N TRP A 158 -1.46 -15.33 8.15
CA TRP A 158 -1.30 -16.47 7.24
C TRP A 158 0.16 -16.93 7.12
N PHE A 159 1.11 -16.16 7.67
CA PHE A 159 2.53 -16.50 7.60
C PHE A 159 2.86 -17.75 8.43
N GLU A 160 3.41 -18.74 7.75
CA GLU A 160 3.94 -20.00 8.29
C GLU A 160 5.42 -19.99 7.92
N GLY A 161 6.25 -19.58 8.86
CA GLY A 161 7.69 -19.35 8.63
C GLY A 161 8.52 -20.62 8.66
#